data_AF-A0A940FF08-F1
#
_entry.id   AF-A0A940FF08-F1
#
_cell.length_a   1.000
_cell.length_b   1.000
_cell.length_c   1.000
_cell.angle_alpha   90.00
_cell.angle_beta   90.00
_cell.angle_gamma   90.00
#
_symmetry.space_group_name_H-M   'P 1'
#
loop_
_entity.id
_entity.type
_entity.pdbx_description
1 polymer ?
#
loop_
_entity_poly.entity_id
_entity_poly.type
_entity_poly.pdbx_seq_one_letter_code
_entity_poly.pdbx_strand_id
1 'polypeptide(L)'
;MSTERQLPEVGEEIHLPGPSAQPLLVAATTTIMLIGLTQDSPVFFLFGLITLLMVLFAWTRDAIAEFKALPDHHDHGDHDHGDHAGGHEPHDAPAVDAAAASGDAQH
;
A
#
# COMPACT_ATOMS: atom_id res chain seq x y z
N MET A 1 28.82 21.39 12.31
CA MET A 1 28.09 20.16 12.69
C MET A 1 27.63 19.52 11.40
N SER A 2 28.28 18.44 10.99
CA SER A 2 27.90 17.69 9.79
C SER A 2 26.65 16.88 10.14
N THR A 3 25.51 17.18 9.50
CA THR A 3 24.30 16.37 9.62
C THR A 3 24.60 15.02 8.96
N GLU A 4 24.92 14.00 9.75
CA GLU A 4 24.91 12.62 9.26
C GLU A 4 23.51 12.35 8.73
N ARG A 5 23.41 12.03 7.45
CA ARG A 5 22.18 11.54 6.85
C ARG A 5 21.91 10.19 7.48
N GLN A 6 21.04 10.15 8.49
CA GLN A 6 20.50 8.91 9.02
C GLN A 6 19.77 8.23 7.85
N LEU A 7 20.45 7.28 7.22
CA LEU A 7 19.84 6.42 6.21
C LEU A 7 18.76 5.62 6.94
N PRO A 8 17.53 5.53 6.41
CA PRO A 8 16.58 4.53 6.93
C PRO A 8 17.30 3.18 6.94
N GLU A 9 17.21 2.43 8.05
CA GLU A 9 17.84 1.12 8.16
C GLU A 9 17.53 0.34 6.88
N VAL A 10 18.57 -0.14 6.19
CA VAL A 10 18.42 -1.00 5.00
C VAL A 10 17.73 -2.27 5.46
N GLY A 11 16.41 -2.24 5.35
CA GLY A 11 15.49 -3.18 5.96
C GLY A 11 14.05 -2.69 5.80
N GLU A 12 13.77 -1.86 4.78
CA GLU A 12 12.41 -1.76 4.25
C GLU A 12 12.01 -3.19 3.89
N GLU A 13 10.98 -3.70 4.55
CA GLU A 13 10.56 -5.10 4.48
C GLU A 13 10.16 -5.39 3.02
N ILE A 14 11.13 -5.83 2.22
CA ILE A 14 10.91 -6.15 0.82
C ILE A 14 9.96 -7.34 0.83
N HIS A 15 8.71 -7.09 0.47
CA HIS A 15 7.73 -8.13 0.19
C HIS A 15 8.25 -8.96 -0.98
N LEU A 16 8.98 -10.02 -0.65
CA LEU A 16 9.37 -11.02 -1.61
C LEU A 16 8.11 -11.83 -1.94
N PRO A 17 7.75 -11.96 -3.22
CA PRO A 17 6.64 -12.81 -3.61
C PRO A 17 6.93 -14.24 -3.14
N GLY A 18 5.86 -14.98 -2.86
CA GLY A 18 5.99 -16.38 -2.46
C GLY A 18 6.79 -17.20 -3.48
N PRO A 19 7.47 -18.27 -3.06
CA PRO A 19 8.21 -19.12 -3.98
C PRO A 19 7.28 -19.68 -5.08
N SER A 20 7.68 -19.53 -6.36
CA SER A 20 6.93 -20.05 -7.51
C SER A 20 7.77 -21.02 -8.36
N ALA A 21 7.19 -22.18 -8.67
CA ALA A 21 7.77 -23.18 -9.58
C ALA A 21 7.42 -22.92 -11.06
N GLN A 22 6.57 -21.93 -11.36
CA GLN A 22 6.08 -21.64 -12.71
C GLN A 22 7.22 -21.31 -13.70
N PRO A 23 8.27 -20.55 -13.34
CA PRO A 23 9.37 -20.26 -14.27
C PRO A 23 10.11 -21.53 -14.73
N LEU A 24 10.28 -22.50 -13.83
CA LEU A 24 10.91 -23.78 -14.15
C LEU A 24 10.06 -24.60 -15.13
N LEU A 25 8.74 -24.63 -14.91
CA LEU A 25 7.82 -25.35 -15.80
C LEU A 25 7.80 -24.73 -17.20
N VAL A 26 7.76 -23.40 -17.30
CA VAL A 26 7.83 -22.68 -18.59
C VAL A 26 9.13 -23.01 -19.31
N ALA A 27 10.27 -23.01 -18.61
CA ALA A 27 11.55 -23.39 -19.21
C ALA A 27 11.52 -24.82 -19.75
N ALA A 28 11.06 -25.79 -18.95
CA ALA A 28 11.00 -27.19 -19.33
C ALA A 28 10.11 -27.44 -20.56
N THR A 29 8.88 -26.89 -20.59
CA THR A 29 7.95 -27.06 -21.72
C THR A 29 8.46 -26.35 -22.97
N THR A 30 9.10 -25.17 -22.82
CA THR A 30 9.73 -24.45 -23.92
C THR A 30 10.87 -25.29 -24.52
N THR A 31 11.73 -25.89 -23.70
CA THR A 31 12.80 -26.78 -24.19
C THR A 31 12.22 -27.96 -24.96
N ILE A 32 11.17 -28.61 -24.46
CA ILE A 32 10.52 -29.73 -25.16
C ILE A 32 9.95 -29.28 -26.52
N MET A 33 9.29 -28.12 -26.56
CA MET A 33 8.77 -27.53 -27.80
C MET A 33 9.89 -27.26 -28.82
N LEU A 34 11.01 -26.68 -28.37
CA LEU A 34 12.17 -26.39 -29.21
C LEU A 34 12.86 -27.66 -29.74
N ILE A 35 12.91 -28.73 -28.94
CA ILE A 35 13.38 -30.05 -29.40
C ILE A 35 12.48 -30.55 -30.53
N GLY A 36 11.15 -30.43 -30.38
CA GLY A 36 10.21 -30.78 -31.43
C GLY A 36 10.42 -29.99 -32.73
N LEU A 37 10.66 -28.68 -32.62
CA LEU A 37 10.98 -27.83 -33.78
C LEU A 37 12.33 -28.19 -34.42
N THR A 38 13.36 -28.46 -33.62
CA THR A 38 14.72 -28.69 -34.12
C THR A 38 14.88 -30.06 -34.76
N GLN A 39 14.06 -31.04 -34.38
CA GLN A 39 14.07 -32.40 -34.92
C GLN A 39 12.97 -32.64 -35.97
N ASP A 40 12.30 -31.58 -36.44
CA ASP A 40 11.13 -31.65 -37.34
C ASP A 40 10.09 -32.69 -36.87
N SER A 41 9.88 -32.79 -35.55
CA SER A 41 8.96 -33.75 -34.94
C SER A 41 7.66 -33.06 -34.51
N PRO A 42 6.55 -33.25 -35.24
CA PRO A 42 5.28 -32.63 -34.91
C PRO A 42 4.77 -33.05 -33.53
N VAL A 43 5.05 -34.29 -33.12
CA VAL A 43 4.58 -34.84 -31.84
C VAL A 43 5.18 -34.07 -30.65
N PHE A 44 6.51 -33.92 -30.62
CA PHE A 44 7.18 -33.18 -29.55
C PHE A 44 6.84 -31.69 -29.58
N PHE A 45 6.69 -31.11 -30.77
CA PHE A 45 6.29 -29.72 -30.92
C PHE A 45 4.90 -29.47 -30.36
N LEU A 46 3.88 -30.26 -30.79
CA LEU A 46 2.52 -30.10 -30.30
C LEU A 46 2.43 -30.37 -28.80
N PHE A 47 3.11 -31.40 -28.29
CA PHE A 47 3.13 -31.69 -26.87
C PHE A 47 3.74 -30.54 -26.06
N GLY A 48 4.91 -30.03 -26.47
CA GLY A 48 5.56 -28.88 -25.82
C GLY A 48 4.71 -27.61 -25.90
N LEU A 49 4.07 -27.34 -27.04
CA LEU A 49 3.21 -26.18 -27.24
C LEU A 49 1.96 -26.25 -26.35
N ILE A 50 1.24 -27.37 -26.35
CA ILE A 50 0.02 -27.54 -25.55
C ILE A 50 0.35 -27.43 -24.05
N THR A 51 1.40 -28.11 -23.60
CA THR A 51 1.82 -28.06 -22.19
C THR A 51 2.28 -26.66 -21.78
N LEU A 52 3.04 -25.96 -22.63
CA LEU A 52 3.43 -24.55 -22.39
C LEU A 52 2.20 -23.65 -22.22
N LEU A 53 1.20 -23.77 -23.10
CA LEU A 53 -0.03 -22.98 -23.01
C LEU A 53 -0.81 -23.27 -21.71
N MET A 54 -0.88 -24.54 -21.30
CA MET A 54 -1.51 -24.91 -20.03
C MET A 54 -0.77 -24.32 -18.81
N VAL A 55 0.56 -24.35 -18.81
CA VAL A 55 1.38 -23.77 -17.74
C VAL A 55 1.19 -22.25 -17.68
N LEU A 56 1.22 -21.56 -18.82
CA LEU A 56 1.01 -20.11 -18.89
C LEU A 56 -0.39 -19.71 -18.42
N PHE A 57 -1.41 -20.48 -18.80
CA PHE A 57 -2.78 -20.25 -18.33
C PHE A 57 -2.88 -20.40 -16.82
N ALA A 58 -2.36 -21.50 -16.27
CA ALA A 58 -2.35 -21.73 -14.82
C ALA A 58 -1.58 -20.64 -14.08
N TRP A 59 -0.43 -20.22 -14.60
CA TRP A 59 0.39 -19.16 -14.03
C TRP A 59 -0.33 -17.81 -14.03
N THR A 60 -0.95 -17.45 -15.14
CA THR A 60 -1.70 -16.19 -15.26
C THR A 60 -2.85 -16.15 -14.25
N ARG A 61 -3.57 -17.28 -14.08
CA ARG A 61 -4.66 -17.38 -13.11
C ARG A 61 -4.17 -17.20 -11.68
N ASP A 62 -3.03 -17.79 -11.36
CA ASP A 62 -2.40 -17.71 -10.04
C ASP A 62 -1.95 -16.28 -9.73
N ALA A 63 -1.26 -15.64 -10.67
CA ALA A 63 -0.87 -14.23 -10.55
C ALA A 63 -2.10 -13.33 -10.33
N ILE A 64 -3.19 -13.55 -11.10
CA ILE A 64 -4.44 -12.79 -10.91
C ILE A 64 -5.04 -13.02 -9.51
N ALA A 65 -4.97 -14.25 -8.98
CA ALA A 65 -5.49 -14.56 -7.65
C ALA A 65 -4.69 -13.84 -6.55
N GLU A 66 -3.36 -13.79 -6.69
CA GLU A 66 -2.47 -13.05 -5.79
C GLU A 66 -2.78 -11.54 -5.79
N PHE A 67 -2.96 -10.94 -6.97
CA PHE A 67 -3.31 -9.52 -7.07
C PHE A 67 -4.69 -9.20 -6.50
N LYS A 68 -5.68 -10.09 -6.66
CA LYS A 68 -7.03 -9.90 -6.11
C LYS A 68 -7.10 -10.01 -4.59
N ALA A 69 -6.11 -10.65 -3.97
CA ALA A 69 -6.06 -10.80 -2.52
C ALA A 69 -5.61 -9.50 -1.81
N LEU A 70 -5.12 -8.51 -2.56
CA LEU A 70 -4.73 -7.21 -2.02
C LEU A 70 -5.97 -6.36 -1.73
N PRO A 71 -6.10 -5.77 -0.52
CA PRO A 71 -7.19 -4.84 -0.21
C PRO A 71 -7.17 -3.63 -1.16
N ASP A 72 -8.35 -3.22 -1.61
CA ASP A 72 -8.51 -2.01 -2.43
C ASP A 72 -8.33 -0.79 -1.50
N HIS A 73 -7.12 -0.22 -1.44
CA HIS A 73 -6.78 0.90 -0.54
C HIS A 73 -7.40 2.25 -0.95
N HIS A 74 -8.60 2.25 -1.52
CA HIS A 74 -9.37 3.45 -1.86
C HIS A 74 -10.24 3.95 -0.70
N ASP A 75 -9.80 3.77 0.55
CA ASP A 75 -10.43 4.37 1.72
C ASP A 75 -9.83 5.76 1.96
N HIS A 76 -10.25 6.74 1.14
CA HIS A 76 -10.05 8.15 1.47
C HIS A 76 -10.99 8.47 2.63
N GLY A 77 -10.40 8.53 3.83
CA GLY A 77 -11.11 8.72 5.08
C GLY A 77 -12.12 9.86 5.01
N ASP A 78 -13.37 9.53 5.37
CA ASP A 78 -14.30 10.49 5.96
C ASP A 78 -13.62 11.03 7.22
N HIS A 79 -12.91 12.14 7.08
CA HIS A 79 -12.51 12.97 8.21
C HIS A 79 -13.78 13.61 8.78
N ASP A 80 -14.46 12.86 9.64
CA ASP A 80 -15.47 13.38 10.56
C ASP A 80 -14.77 14.37 11.51
N HIS A 81 -14.85 15.67 11.20
CA HIS A 81 -14.49 16.73 12.12
C HIS A 81 -15.57 16.80 13.22
N GLY A 82 -15.48 15.86 14.17
CA GLY A 82 -16.27 15.85 15.37
C GLY A 82 -16.08 17.14 16.18
N ASP A 83 -17.20 17.71 16.59
CA ASP A 83 -17.35 18.85 17.48
C ASP A 83 -16.35 18.86 18.65
N HIS A 84 -15.47 19.86 18.68
CA HIS A 84 -14.78 20.27 19.91
C HIS A 84 -15.72 21.13 20.77
N ALA A 85 -16.71 20.49 21.39
CA ALA A 85 -17.39 21.02 22.56
C ALA A 85 -16.56 20.68 23.82
N GLY A 86 -15.75 21.64 24.29
CA GLY A 86 -14.97 21.51 25.52
C GLY A 86 -14.39 22.86 25.93
N GLY A 87 -15.06 23.53 26.86
CA GLY A 87 -14.84 24.94 27.20
C GLY A 87 -13.54 25.29 27.91
N HIS A 88 -13.16 26.56 27.77
CA HIS A 88 -12.31 27.26 28.72
C HIS A 88 -12.58 28.79 28.67
N GLU A 89 -13.21 29.25 29.76
CA GLU A 89 -13.24 30.57 30.41
C GLU A 89 -13.55 31.88 29.65
N PRO A 90 -14.43 32.74 30.25
CA PRO A 90 -14.69 34.09 29.78
C PRO A 90 -13.50 34.99 30.15
N HIS A 91 -12.83 35.53 29.13
CA HIS A 91 -11.77 36.51 29.33
C HIS A 91 -12.42 37.87 29.66
N ASP A 92 -12.51 38.18 30.96
CA ASP A 92 -12.89 39.49 31.48
C ASP A 92 -12.03 40.58 30.82
N ALA A 93 -12.66 41.40 30.00
CA ALA A 93 -12.09 42.63 29.49
C ALA A 93 -12.69 43.80 30.30
N PRO A 94 -11.89 44.51 31.11
CA PRO A 94 -12.36 45.70 31.81
C PRO A 94 -12.24 46.92 30.89
N ALA A 95 -13.37 47.47 30.45
CA ALA A 95 -13.54 48.91 30.17
C ALA A 95 -14.95 49.14 29.62
N VAL A 96 -15.84 49.75 30.41
CA VAL A 96 -16.41 51.08 30.13
C VAL A 96 -17.33 51.52 31.29
N ASP A 97 -16.99 52.67 31.88
CA ASP A 97 -17.84 53.69 32.49
C ASP A 97 -19.04 53.30 33.37
N ALA A 98 -18.90 53.50 34.69
CA ALA A 98 -19.99 53.98 35.53
C ALA A 98 -19.47 54.75 36.75
N ALA A 99 -19.57 56.08 36.66
CA ALA A 99 -20.07 56.98 37.69
C ALA A 99 -19.42 56.99 39.10
N ALA A 100 -18.58 58.01 39.30
CA ALA A 100 -18.80 59.13 40.23
C ALA A 100 -19.42 58.87 41.63
N ALA A 101 -18.76 59.53 42.61
CA ALA A 101 -19.25 59.98 43.92
C ALA A 101 -18.99 59.07 45.13
N SER A 102 -17.72 59.14 45.57
CA SER A 102 -17.30 59.44 46.96
C SER A 102 -18.39 59.45 48.05
N GLY A 103 -18.37 58.41 48.88
CA GLY A 103 -18.72 58.53 50.30
C GLY A 103 -17.43 58.44 51.10
N ASP A 104 -16.99 59.56 51.69
CA ASP A 104 -15.91 59.56 52.67
C ASP A 104 -16.50 59.93 54.03
N ALA A 105 -16.35 59.02 54.98
CA ALA A 105 -16.77 59.14 56.36
C ALA A 105 -15.51 59.22 57.21
N GLN A 106 -15.23 60.38 57.83
CA GLN A 106 -14.24 60.49 58.90
C GLN A 106 -14.72 61.51 59.95
N HIS A 107 -14.82 60.99 61.18
CA HIS A 107 -14.51 61.58 62.49
C HIS A 107 -14.91 63.04 62.80
#